data_AF-A0A812EP12-F1
#
_entry.id   AF-A0A812EP12-F1
#
_cell.length_a   1.000
_cell.length_b   1.000
_cell.length_c   1.000
_cell.angle_alpha   90.00
_cell.angle_beta   90.00
_cell.angle_gamma   90.00
#
_symmetry.space_group_name_H-M   'P 1'
#
loop_
_entity.id
_entity.type
_entity.pdbx_description
1 polymer ?
#
loop_
_entity_poly.entity_id
_entity_poly.type
_entity_poly.pdbx_seq_one_letter_code
_entity_poly.pdbx_strand_id
1 'polypeptide(L)'
;MDSGSPPLSSVVMVLVNVINQQNNAPMINVNFFSDSAEKTDAISEDAEVGSFIAYVMVTDPDIGPNGESLDTKEYKIIVKNPLDQEIENHHDITICCQDKGSPPLSTESKFSIQVMDVNDVQPQFSQKSFRFWVNENQKSKFPIGSINATDPDLGPGGKLTYSLKTNNKHFLPFQISDDGFISTVMSLDHEFQDIYKFKVFVKDNGIPSLNNTVDVSVEVRDANDNAPYFTFPSVNPYTLDFIYYPHHTNNITVLKASDGDSQENAFLKYEITAGNDKQLFTINHFTGLLSFSRVVTQQDAGSYDLKFVVKDSGTPVLSANVDIILKLMINKQDSFYLSIYLSIYLSIYLSISVGFYLS
;
A
#
# COMPACT_ATOMS: atom_id res chain seq x y z
N MET A 1 -77.34 16.90 77.97
CA MET A 1 -78.10 16.62 79.20
C MET A 1 -78.27 17.95 79.91
N ASP A 2 -79.47 18.28 80.37
CA ASP A 2 -79.72 19.54 81.09
C ASP A 2 -79.49 19.40 82.61
N SER A 3 -79.57 20.51 83.35
CA SER A 3 -79.27 20.58 84.78
C SER A 3 -80.52 20.52 85.67
N GLY A 4 -81.64 20.00 85.15
CA GLY A 4 -82.87 19.78 85.90
C GLY A 4 -82.80 18.57 86.84
N SER A 5 -83.79 18.40 87.72
CA SER A 5 -83.91 17.21 88.58
C SER A 5 -85.32 16.60 88.47
N PRO A 6 -85.48 15.44 87.80
CA PRO A 6 -84.42 14.66 87.15
C PRO A 6 -83.97 15.27 85.81
N PRO A 7 -82.68 15.17 85.44
CA PRO A 7 -82.16 15.74 84.20
C PRO A 7 -82.64 14.94 82.98
N LEU A 8 -82.95 15.64 81.88
CA LEU A 8 -83.30 15.06 80.60
C LEU A 8 -82.11 15.14 79.64
N SER A 9 -81.87 14.06 78.89
CA SER A 9 -80.84 14.01 77.85
C SER A 9 -81.42 13.51 76.54
N SER A 10 -81.03 14.15 75.45
CA SER A 10 -81.11 13.59 74.10
C SER A 10 -79.73 13.10 73.67
N VAL A 11 -79.70 12.02 72.88
CA VAL A 11 -78.49 11.49 72.24
C VAL A 11 -78.67 11.67 70.73
N VAL A 12 -77.65 12.20 70.06
CA VAL A 12 -77.56 12.26 68.60
C VAL A 12 -76.36 11.44 68.15
N MET A 13 -76.52 10.61 67.12
CA MET A 13 -75.38 9.95 66.49
C MET A 13 -74.67 10.97 65.59
N VAL A 14 -73.42 11.28 65.91
CA VAL A 14 -72.52 12.01 65.03
C VAL A 14 -71.78 10.98 64.19
N LEU A 15 -72.10 10.92 62.89
CA LEU A 15 -71.31 10.14 61.95
C LEU A 15 -70.06 10.96 61.59
N VAL A 16 -68.93 10.61 62.17
CA VAL A 16 -67.64 11.17 61.76
C VAL A 16 -67.08 10.29 60.65
N ASN A 17 -67.24 10.72 59.41
CA ASN A 17 -66.49 10.11 58.30
C ASN A 17 -65.06 10.66 58.34
N VAL A 18 -64.12 9.82 58.76
CA VAL A 18 -62.69 10.13 58.63
C VAL A 18 -62.32 9.99 57.16
N ILE A 19 -62.13 11.12 56.48
CA ILE A 19 -61.59 11.16 55.13
C ILE A 19 -60.07 11.13 55.29
N ASN A 20 -59.42 10.03 54.90
CA ASN A 20 -57.95 9.99 54.90
C ASN A 20 -57.46 11.00 53.85
N GLN A 21 -56.82 12.09 54.30
CA GLN A 21 -56.24 13.15 53.45
C GLN A 21 -54.72 12.97 53.27
N GLN A 22 -54.17 11.81 53.60
CA GLN A 22 -52.77 11.56 53.34
C GLN A 22 -52.56 11.45 51.82
N ASN A 23 -51.87 12.43 51.23
CA ASN A 23 -51.40 12.39 49.85
C ASN A 23 -50.00 11.77 49.84
N ASN A 24 -49.81 10.68 49.11
CA ASN A 24 -48.57 9.95 48.93
C ASN A 24 -48.10 10.11 47.48
N ALA A 25 -46.79 10.18 47.27
CA ALA A 25 -46.27 10.23 45.90
C ALA A 25 -46.51 8.88 45.18
N PRO A 26 -46.76 8.88 43.86
CA PRO A 26 -46.91 7.65 43.10
C PRO A 26 -45.62 6.83 43.15
N MET A 27 -45.72 5.51 43.16
CA MET A 27 -44.57 4.61 43.12
C MET A 27 -44.35 4.11 41.69
N ILE A 28 -43.10 4.14 41.23
CA ILE A 28 -42.68 3.60 39.93
C ILE A 28 -41.88 2.33 40.18
N ASN A 29 -42.33 1.22 39.60
CA ASN A 29 -41.56 -0.01 39.53
C ASN A 29 -41.28 -0.35 38.06
N VAL A 30 -40.00 -0.48 37.70
CA VAL A 30 -39.58 -0.85 36.35
C VAL A 30 -39.12 -2.30 36.40
N ASN A 31 -39.85 -3.16 35.69
CA ASN A 31 -39.52 -4.57 35.54
C ASN A 31 -38.76 -4.73 34.22
N PHE A 32 -37.44 -4.77 34.33
CA PHE A 32 -36.53 -5.15 33.25
C PHE A 32 -36.66 -6.64 32.94
N PHE A 33 -36.35 -7.02 31.70
CA PHE A 33 -36.34 -8.43 31.33
C PHE A 33 -35.08 -9.14 31.86
N SER A 34 -33.98 -8.41 32.05
CA SER A 34 -32.77 -8.91 32.69
C SER A 34 -32.80 -8.71 34.22
N ASP A 35 -32.50 -9.79 34.96
CA ASP A 35 -32.46 -9.85 36.43
C ASP A 35 -31.18 -9.19 37.01
N SER A 36 -30.78 -8.03 36.48
CA SER A 36 -29.55 -7.33 36.90
C SER A 36 -29.80 -6.43 38.12
N ALA A 37 -28.92 -6.50 39.12
CA ALA A 37 -29.02 -5.70 40.35
C ALA A 37 -28.69 -4.20 40.15
N GLU A 38 -28.26 -3.80 38.95
CA GLU A 38 -27.71 -2.47 38.66
C GLU A 38 -28.70 -1.50 37.98
N LYS A 39 -29.99 -1.85 37.88
CA LYS A 39 -31.00 -1.08 37.10
C LYS A 39 -30.55 -0.84 35.64
N THR A 40 -29.92 -1.85 35.06
CA THR A 40 -29.46 -1.83 33.67
C THR A 40 -30.10 -2.98 32.92
N ASP A 41 -30.77 -2.67 31.82
CA ASP A 41 -31.27 -3.66 30.86
C ASP A 41 -30.44 -3.60 29.58
N ALA A 42 -30.48 -4.65 28.78
CA ALA A 42 -29.71 -4.74 27.55
C ALA A 42 -30.62 -5.05 26.37
N ILE A 43 -30.39 -4.37 25.25
CA ILE A 43 -31.10 -4.61 24.00
C ILE A 43 -30.09 -4.71 22.85
N SER A 44 -30.29 -5.66 21.96
CA SER A 44 -29.46 -5.81 20.76
C SER A 44 -29.67 -4.64 19.81
N GLU A 45 -28.62 -4.16 19.14
CA GLU A 45 -28.76 -3.07 18.16
C GLU A 45 -29.56 -3.48 16.91
N ASP A 46 -29.57 -4.78 16.58
CA ASP A 46 -30.40 -5.35 15.51
C ASP A 46 -31.89 -5.45 15.87
N ALA A 47 -32.29 -5.00 17.08
CA ALA A 47 -33.68 -5.01 17.50
C ALA A 47 -34.55 -4.11 16.61
N GLU A 48 -35.61 -4.69 16.04
CA GLU A 48 -36.54 -3.97 15.17
C GLU A 48 -37.25 -2.84 15.92
N VAL A 49 -37.63 -1.79 15.21
CA VAL A 49 -38.51 -0.75 15.74
C VAL A 49 -39.83 -1.38 16.22
N GLY A 50 -40.19 -1.09 17.47
CA GLY A 50 -41.32 -1.69 18.18
C GLY A 50 -40.93 -2.83 19.11
N SER A 51 -39.67 -3.26 19.11
CA SER A 51 -39.15 -4.26 20.05
C SER A 51 -39.37 -3.80 21.49
N PHE A 52 -39.89 -4.72 22.30
CA PHE A 52 -40.22 -4.48 23.69
C PHE A 52 -38.96 -4.60 24.57
N ILE A 53 -38.80 -3.68 25.52
CA ILE A 53 -37.66 -3.66 26.44
C ILE A 53 -38.11 -4.00 27.87
N ALA A 54 -38.98 -3.16 28.45
CA ALA A 54 -39.37 -3.30 29.84
C ALA A 54 -40.81 -2.82 30.11
N TYR A 55 -41.37 -3.31 31.21
CA TYR A 55 -42.65 -2.83 31.76
C TYR A 55 -42.40 -1.79 32.84
N VAL A 56 -43.23 -0.75 32.84
CA VAL A 56 -43.25 0.28 33.88
C VAL A 56 -44.61 0.21 34.55
N MET A 57 -44.60 -0.15 35.83
CA MET A 57 -45.78 -0.21 36.67
C MET A 57 -45.82 1.01 37.57
N VAL A 58 -46.94 1.70 37.56
CA VAL A 58 -47.19 2.88 38.40
C VAL A 58 -48.36 2.57 39.31
N THR A 59 -48.13 2.72 40.61
CA THR A 59 -49.15 2.53 41.64
C THR A 59 -49.22 3.75 42.53
N ASP A 60 -50.42 4.20 42.86
CA ASP A 60 -50.65 5.24 43.86
C ASP A 60 -51.54 4.67 44.96
N PRO A 61 -51.11 4.65 46.24
CA PRO A 61 -51.90 4.07 47.31
C PRO A 61 -53.14 4.89 47.68
N ASP A 62 -53.30 6.10 47.12
CA ASP A 62 -54.37 7.02 47.46
C ASP A 62 -55.65 6.80 46.62
N ILE A 63 -56.73 7.46 47.04
CA ILE A 63 -58.05 7.35 46.39
C ILE A 63 -58.48 8.72 45.85
N GLY A 64 -59.03 8.74 44.64
CA GLY A 64 -59.63 9.93 44.03
C GLY A 64 -58.58 10.79 43.30
N PRO A 65 -58.57 12.13 43.46
CA PRO A 65 -57.57 12.97 42.78
C PRO A 65 -56.15 12.75 43.31
N ASN A 66 -56.02 12.28 44.56
CA ASN A 66 -54.72 11.96 45.17
C ASN A 66 -54.13 10.65 44.62
N GLY A 67 -54.98 9.70 44.21
CA GLY A 67 -54.56 8.47 43.53
C GLY A 67 -55.64 8.04 42.53
N GLU A 68 -55.34 8.17 41.23
CA GLU A 68 -56.29 7.83 40.17
C GLU A 68 -56.52 6.31 40.10
N SER A 69 -57.55 5.82 40.78
CA SER A 69 -57.93 4.40 40.91
C SER A 69 -56.88 3.55 41.63
N LEU A 70 -57.32 2.57 42.43
CA LEU A 70 -56.47 1.59 43.11
C LEU A 70 -55.81 0.58 42.13
N ASP A 71 -55.99 0.76 40.82
CA ASP A 71 -55.49 -0.14 39.79
C ASP A 71 -54.07 0.26 39.35
N THR A 72 -53.18 -0.73 39.27
CA THR A 72 -51.85 -0.55 38.70
C THR A 72 -51.94 -0.12 37.24
N LYS A 73 -51.32 1.01 36.90
CA LYS A 73 -51.15 1.43 35.49
C LYS A 73 -49.88 0.81 34.93
N GLU A 74 -49.98 0.16 33.78
CA GLU A 74 -48.87 -0.53 33.12
C GLU A 74 -48.54 0.16 31.79
N TYR A 75 -47.25 0.46 31.60
CA TYR A 75 -46.71 1.06 30.38
C TYR A 75 -45.60 0.17 29.80
N LYS A 76 -45.42 0.22 28.48
CA LYS A 76 -44.35 -0.50 27.77
C LYS A 76 -43.29 0.46 27.27
N ILE A 77 -42.03 0.09 27.49
CA ILE A 77 -40.89 0.73 26.83
C ILE A 77 -40.59 -0.08 25.57
N ILE A 78 -40.51 0.60 24.44
CA ILE A 78 -40.24 0.01 23.13
C ILE A 78 -39.17 0.81 22.38
N VAL A 79 -38.48 0.13 21.46
CA VAL A 79 -37.57 0.76 20.51
C VAL A 79 -38.37 1.62 19.53
N LYS A 80 -38.03 2.91 19.41
CA LYS A 80 -38.75 3.84 18.51
C LYS A 80 -38.00 4.13 17.21
N ASN A 81 -36.68 4.12 17.25
CA ASN A 81 -35.78 4.32 16.12
C ASN A 81 -34.77 3.17 16.09
N PRO A 82 -34.17 2.86 14.93
CA PRO A 82 -33.05 1.93 14.86
C PRO A 82 -31.96 2.31 15.87
N LEU A 83 -31.38 1.29 16.49
CA LEU A 83 -30.24 1.41 17.40
C LEU A 83 -28.96 1.16 16.60
N ASP A 84 -27.86 1.74 17.06
CA ASP A 84 -26.54 1.62 16.45
C ASP A 84 -25.52 1.83 17.58
N GLN A 85 -24.83 0.76 17.95
CA GLN A 85 -23.91 0.71 19.07
C GLN A 85 -22.73 1.66 18.83
N GLU A 86 -22.20 1.68 17.60
CA GLU A 86 -21.09 2.51 17.14
C GLU A 86 -21.40 4.01 17.21
N ILE A 87 -22.68 4.39 17.17
CA ILE A 87 -23.15 5.76 17.37
C ILE A 87 -23.45 6.05 18.85
N GLU A 88 -24.27 5.24 19.51
CA GLU A 88 -24.71 5.45 20.89
C GLU A 88 -24.92 4.12 21.62
N ASN A 89 -23.96 3.77 22.49
CA ASN A 89 -23.92 2.46 23.15
C ASN A 89 -24.82 2.32 24.39
N HIS A 90 -25.49 3.38 24.84
CA HIS A 90 -26.46 3.32 25.92
C HIS A 90 -27.43 4.49 25.90
N HIS A 91 -28.61 4.30 26.50
CA HIS A 91 -29.60 5.35 26.68
C HIS A 91 -29.99 5.49 28.15
N ASP A 92 -29.79 6.68 28.70
CA ASP A 92 -30.25 7.03 30.05
C ASP A 92 -31.70 7.49 30.02
N ILE A 93 -32.59 6.72 30.65
CA ILE A 93 -34.02 6.97 30.66
C ILE A 93 -34.45 7.47 32.04
N THR A 94 -35.22 8.55 32.02
CA THR A 94 -35.85 9.14 33.20
C THR A 94 -37.36 9.11 33.04
N ILE A 95 -38.04 8.44 33.96
CA ILE A 95 -39.50 8.38 34.02
C ILE A 95 -39.96 9.21 35.22
N CYS A 96 -40.90 10.13 34.99
CA CYS A 96 -41.54 10.91 36.04
C CYS A 96 -43.03 10.61 36.05
N CYS A 97 -43.57 10.31 37.22
CA CYS A 97 -45.01 10.16 37.45
C CYS A 97 -45.45 11.20 38.48
N GLN A 98 -46.58 11.86 38.23
CA GLN A 98 -47.14 12.88 39.09
C GLN A 98 -48.61 12.53 39.38
N ASP A 99 -49.00 12.60 40.65
CA ASP A 99 -50.40 12.47 41.05
C ASP A 99 -51.22 13.71 40.61
N LYS A 100 -52.53 13.69 40.84
CA LYS A 100 -53.42 14.85 40.60
C LYS A 100 -53.85 15.51 41.92
N GLY A 101 -53.08 15.28 42.99
CA GLY A 101 -53.29 15.86 44.30
C GLY A 101 -53.11 17.38 44.31
N SER A 102 -53.50 18.01 45.41
CA SER A 102 -53.27 19.44 45.63
C SER A 102 -52.69 19.67 47.03
N PRO A 103 -51.36 19.87 47.16
CA PRO A 103 -50.36 19.98 46.07
C PRO A 103 -50.06 18.63 45.39
N PRO A 104 -49.63 18.62 44.11
CA PRO A 104 -49.29 17.38 43.44
C PRO A 104 -47.93 16.85 43.89
N LEU A 105 -47.81 15.54 44.07
CA LEU A 105 -46.54 14.86 44.36
C LEU A 105 -46.06 14.08 43.14
N SER A 106 -44.75 13.97 42.99
CA SER A 106 -44.11 13.28 41.86
C SER A 106 -42.97 12.38 42.30
N THR A 107 -42.80 11.28 41.58
CA THR A 107 -41.68 10.36 41.73
C THR A 107 -40.94 10.22 40.42
N GLU A 108 -39.62 10.14 40.51
CA GLU A 108 -38.71 9.96 39.37
C GLU A 108 -38.01 8.60 39.49
N SER A 109 -37.91 7.87 38.38
CA SER A 109 -37.09 6.67 38.27
C SER A 109 -36.11 6.82 37.11
N LYS A 110 -34.83 6.52 37.38
CA LYS A 110 -33.73 6.56 36.41
C LYS A 110 -33.13 5.19 36.25
N PHE A 111 -32.85 4.83 35.01
CA PHE A 111 -32.18 3.59 34.63
C PHE A 111 -31.50 3.79 33.27
N SER A 112 -30.58 2.89 32.95
CA SER A 112 -29.82 2.95 31.69
C SER A 112 -30.07 1.67 30.90
N ILE A 113 -30.27 1.80 29.60
CA ILE A 113 -30.39 0.66 28.69
C ILE A 113 -29.09 0.58 27.89
N GLN A 114 -28.37 -0.52 28.00
CA GLN A 114 -27.16 -0.78 27.22
C GLN A 114 -27.54 -1.34 25.85
N VAL A 115 -26.89 -0.85 24.81
CA VAL A 115 -27.02 -1.38 23.45
C VAL A 115 -25.94 -2.45 23.26
N MET A 116 -26.37 -3.67 22.95
CA MET A 116 -25.49 -4.80 22.71
C MET A 116 -25.06 -4.84 21.25
N ASP A 117 -23.76 -5.00 21.08
CA ASP A 117 -23.05 -5.09 19.80
C ASP A 117 -23.46 -6.31 18.96
N VAL A 118 -23.60 -6.08 17.66
CA VAL A 118 -23.80 -7.03 16.58
C VAL A 118 -22.77 -6.73 15.50
N ASN A 119 -22.13 -7.79 14.97
CA ASN A 119 -21.11 -7.62 13.92
C ASN A 119 -21.74 -7.22 12.57
N ASP A 120 -21.95 -5.93 12.34
CA ASP A 120 -22.62 -5.38 11.17
C ASP A 120 -21.75 -4.40 10.35
N VAL A 121 -20.58 -4.01 10.85
CA VAL A 121 -19.59 -3.23 10.09
C VAL A 121 -18.51 -4.15 9.55
N GLN A 122 -18.23 -4.05 8.24
CA GLN A 122 -17.11 -4.79 7.66
C GLN A 122 -15.77 -4.03 7.83
N PRO A 123 -14.63 -4.74 7.88
CA PRO A 123 -13.33 -4.09 7.99
C PRO A 123 -13.04 -3.11 6.85
N GLN A 124 -12.49 -1.94 7.18
CA GLN A 124 -12.19 -0.87 6.21
C GLN A 124 -10.69 -0.58 6.14
N PHE A 125 -10.08 -0.78 4.96
CA PHE A 125 -8.69 -0.38 4.73
C PHE A 125 -8.52 1.14 4.75
N SER A 126 -7.39 1.60 5.27
CA SER A 126 -7.05 3.04 5.30
C SER A 126 -6.81 3.65 3.91
N GLN A 127 -6.57 2.81 2.89
CA GLN A 127 -6.32 3.22 1.51
C GLN A 127 -7.04 2.31 0.53
N LYS A 128 -7.38 2.85 -0.66
CA LYS A 128 -7.99 2.07 -1.76
C LYS A 128 -7.01 1.12 -2.46
N SER A 129 -5.71 1.41 -2.35
CA SER A 129 -4.62 0.54 -2.81
C SER A 129 -3.32 0.90 -2.08
N PHE A 130 -2.43 -0.07 -1.94
CA PHE A 130 -1.12 0.10 -1.31
C PHE A 130 0.00 -0.10 -2.34
N ARG A 131 1.02 0.75 -2.28
CA ARG A 131 2.21 0.65 -3.14
C ARG A 131 3.45 0.63 -2.26
N PHE A 132 4.28 -0.36 -2.46
CA PHE A 132 5.56 -0.51 -1.78
C PHE A 132 6.68 -0.67 -2.80
N TRP A 133 7.90 -0.50 -2.32
CA TRP A 133 9.09 -0.82 -3.08
C TRP A 133 10.08 -1.56 -2.19
N VAL A 134 10.94 -2.37 -2.80
CA VAL A 134 12.02 -3.06 -2.13
C VAL A 134 13.18 -3.18 -3.10
N ASN A 135 14.40 -2.99 -2.64
CA ASN A 135 15.55 -3.29 -3.49
C ASN A 135 15.62 -4.81 -3.70
N GLU A 136 16.12 -5.27 -4.82
CA GLU A 136 16.38 -6.69 -4.98
C GLU A 136 17.50 -7.20 -4.06
N ASN A 137 17.82 -8.48 -4.16
CA ASN A 137 18.92 -9.11 -3.42
C ASN A 137 18.81 -9.04 -1.88
N GLN A 138 17.65 -8.64 -1.36
CA GLN A 138 17.38 -8.68 0.07
C GLN A 138 17.16 -10.11 0.53
N LYS A 139 17.58 -10.39 1.77
CA LYS A 139 17.38 -11.72 2.37
C LYS A 139 15.89 -12.04 2.52
N SER A 140 15.58 -13.33 2.63
CA SER A 140 14.25 -13.78 3.06
C SER A 140 13.84 -13.10 4.38
N LYS A 141 12.54 -12.87 4.55
CA LYS A 141 11.92 -12.13 5.67
C LYS A 141 12.29 -10.64 5.71
N PHE A 142 12.71 -10.06 4.59
CA PHE A 142 12.96 -8.63 4.51
C PHE A 142 11.65 -7.85 4.67
N PRO A 143 11.62 -6.80 5.50
CA PRO A 143 10.43 -6.00 5.74
C PRO A 143 10.04 -5.16 4.52
N ILE A 144 8.78 -5.24 4.08
CA ILE A 144 8.25 -4.42 2.97
C ILE A 144 7.44 -3.23 3.50
N GLY A 145 6.48 -3.50 4.39
CA GLY A 145 5.61 -2.47 4.95
C GLY A 145 4.33 -3.03 5.55
N SER A 146 3.59 -2.19 6.27
CA SER A 146 2.30 -2.55 6.88
C SER A 146 1.13 -2.08 6.04
N ILE A 147 0.06 -2.88 6.05
CA ILE A 147 -1.27 -2.51 5.59
C ILE A 147 -2.16 -2.40 6.82
N ASN A 148 -3.03 -1.39 6.84
CA ASN A 148 -3.92 -1.15 7.98
C ASN A 148 -5.38 -1.10 7.54
N ALA A 149 -6.24 -1.73 8.33
CA ALA A 149 -7.69 -1.65 8.28
C ALA A 149 -8.25 -1.46 9.69
N THR A 150 -9.46 -0.91 9.77
CA THR A 150 -10.17 -0.64 11.02
C THR A 150 -11.57 -1.20 10.96
N ASP A 151 -12.07 -1.64 12.11
CA ASP A 151 -13.40 -2.18 12.29
C ASP A 151 -13.88 -1.75 13.68
N PRO A 152 -14.97 -0.98 13.78
CA PRO A 152 -15.39 -0.36 15.04
C PRO A 152 -16.15 -1.32 15.96
N ASP A 153 -16.61 -2.47 15.46
CA ASP A 153 -17.40 -3.44 16.21
C ASP A 153 -16.63 -3.95 17.44
N LEU A 154 -17.33 -4.29 18.52
CA LEU A 154 -16.69 -4.73 19.74
C LEU A 154 -16.26 -6.20 19.70
N GLY A 155 -15.35 -6.55 20.61
CA GLY A 155 -14.99 -7.95 20.85
C GLY A 155 -14.37 -8.63 19.61
N PRO A 156 -14.90 -9.79 19.15
CA PRO A 156 -14.42 -10.47 17.94
C PRO A 156 -14.67 -9.72 16.63
N GLY A 157 -15.67 -8.82 16.56
CA GLY A 157 -15.97 -8.06 15.35
C GLY A 157 -14.86 -7.07 14.98
N GLY A 158 -14.38 -6.30 15.95
CA GLY A 158 -13.23 -5.42 15.74
C GLY A 158 -11.88 -6.12 15.57
N LYS A 159 -11.80 -7.46 15.70
CA LYS A 159 -10.51 -8.21 15.65
C LYS A 159 -10.20 -8.69 14.24
N LEU A 160 -9.23 -8.03 13.63
CA LEU A 160 -8.85 -8.28 12.24
C LEU A 160 -7.78 -9.36 12.07
N THR A 161 -7.90 -10.13 10.99
CA THR A 161 -6.89 -11.07 10.50
C THR A 161 -6.63 -10.84 9.01
N TYR A 162 -5.36 -10.71 8.64
CA TYR A 162 -4.94 -10.44 7.26
C TYR A 162 -4.41 -11.70 6.58
N SER A 163 -4.59 -11.79 5.27
CA SER A 163 -4.03 -12.87 4.45
C SER A 163 -3.79 -12.42 3.01
N LEU A 164 -2.83 -13.06 2.34
CA LEU A 164 -2.59 -12.82 0.92
C LEU A 164 -3.57 -13.66 0.09
N LYS A 165 -4.30 -13.02 -0.83
CA LYS A 165 -5.18 -13.72 -1.76
C LYS A 165 -4.36 -14.20 -2.95
N THR A 166 -4.02 -15.49 -2.96
CA THR A 166 -3.35 -16.13 -4.09
C THR A 166 -4.35 -16.59 -5.14
N ASN A 167 -4.06 -16.31 -6.42
CA ASN A 167 -4.87 -16.77 -7.54
C ASN A 167 -4.38 -18.12 -8.12
N ASN A 168 -3.48 -18.85 -7.41
CA ASN A 168 -2.90 -20.14 -7.79
C ASN A 168 -2.14 -20.20 -9.14
N LYS A 169 -2.08 -19.10 -9.91
CA LYS A 169 -1.41 -19.05 -11.22
C LYS A 169 0.08 -18.72 -11.13
N HIS A 170 0.51 -18.03 -10.08
CA HIS A 170 1.89 -17.61 -9.87
C HIS A 170 2.26 -17.71 -8.39
N PHE A 171 3.49 -18.17 -8.13
CA PHE A 171 4.07 -18.11 -6.78
C PHE A 171 4.24 -16.65 -6.38
N LEU A 172 3.72 -16.28 -5.20
CA LEU A 172 3.84 -14.93 -4.67
C LEU A 172 4.99 -14.92 -3.64
N PRO A 173 6.09 -14.19 -3.88
CA PRO A 173 7.27 -14.23 -3.01
C PRO A 173 7.12 -13.37 -1.74
N PHE A 174 5.89 -13.24 -1.23
CA PHE A 174 5.55 -12.45 -0.06
C PHE A 174 4.72 -13.27 0.93
N GLN A 175 4.78 -12.86 2.19
CA GLN A 175 3.90 -13.30 3.26
C GLN A 175 3.35 -12.08 4.00
N ILE A 176 2.22 -12.24 4.66
CA ILE A 176 1.63 -11.24 5.55
C ILE A 176 1.39 -11.86 6.92
N SER A 177 1.66 -11.11 7.98
CA SER A 177 1.32 -11.49 9.35
C SER A 177 -0.12 -11.12 9.70
N ASP A 178 -0.61 -11.63 10.82
CA ASP A 178 -1.97 -11.39 11.31
C ASP A 178 -2.25 -9.92 11.65
N ASP A 179 -1.22 -9.08 11.82
CA ASP A 179 -1.30 -7.63 12.06
C ASP A 179 -1.10 -6.79 10.78
N GLY A 180 -1.03 -7.43 9.60
CA GLY A 180 -0.99 -6.74 8.32
C GLY A 180 0.42 -6.35 7.84
N PHE A 181 1.49 -6.89 8.43
CA PHE A 181 2.86 -6.62 8.01
C PHE A 181 3.31 -7.55 6.87
N ILE A 182 3.75 -6.96 5.76
CA ILE A 182 4.23 -7.68 4.57
C ILE A 182 5.75 -7.83 4.62
N SER A 183 6.24 -9.04 4.33
CA SER A 183 7.65 -9.35 4.17
C SER A 183 7.92 -10.32 3.01
N THR A 184 9.15 -10.36 2.54
CA THR A 184 9.57 -11.33 1.51
C THR A 184 9.70 -12.74 2.09
N VAL A 185 9.46 -13.78 1.29
CA VAL A 185 9.79 -15.17 1.68
C VAL A 185 11.10 -15.66 1.07
N MET A 186 11.61 -14.95 0.07
CA MET A 186 12.87 -15.25 -0.63
C MET A 186 13.51 -13.96 -1.14
N SER A 187 14.73 -14.05 -1.67
CA SER A 187 15.32 -12.95 -2.42
C SER A 187 14.53 -12.70 -3.70
N LEU A 188 14.35 -11.44 -4.03
CA LEU A 188 13.75 -11.00 -5.29
C LEU A 188 14.86 -10.65 -6.28
N ASP A 189 14.53 -10.69 -7.57
CA ASP A 189 15.40 -10.49 -8.72
C ASP A 189 14.65 -9.59 -9.70
N HIS A 190 15.15 -8.39 -9.95
CA HIS A 190 14.52 -7.38 -10.78
C HIS A 190 14.41 -7.85 -12.22
N GLU A 191 15.47 -8.49 -12.73
CA GLU A 191 15.59 -8.99 -14.09
C GLU A 191 14.58 -10.11 -14.40
N PHE A 192 14.22 -10.90 -13.39
CA PHE A 192 13.13 -11.87 -13.49
C PHE A 192 11.74 -11.22 -13.42
N GLN A 193 11.50 -10.36 -12.42
CA GLN A 193 10.22 -9.66 -12.26
C GLN A 193 10.33 -8.38 -11.43
N ASP A 194 10.13 -7.24 -12.09
CA ASP A 194 10.21 -5.89 -11.54
C ASP A 194 8.98 -5.46 -10.72
N ILE A 195 7.79 -6.00 -11.03
CA ILE A 195 6.54 -5.59 -10.37
C ILE A 195 5.66 -6.79 -10.02
N TYR A 196 5.26 -6.86 -8.75
CA TYR A 196 4.28 -7.81 -8.24
C TYR A 196 2.97 -7.10 -7.91
N LYS A 197 1.86 -7.61 -8.44
CA LYS A 197 0.50 -7.12 -8.13
C LYS A 197 -0.32 -8.25 -7.53
N PHE A 198 -0.85 -8.03 -6.34
CA PHE A 198 -1.64 -9.02 -5.61
C PHE A 198 -2.72 -8.35 -4.76
N LYS A 199 -3.60 -9.15 -4.19
CA LYS A 199 -4.68 -8.67 -3.33
C LYS A 199 -4.43 -9.13 -1.89
N VAL A 200 -4.68 -8.23 -0.94
CA VAL A 200 -4.68 -8.54 0.49
C VAL A 200 -6.12 -8.61 0.95
N PHE A 201 -6.46 -9.70 1.63
CA PHE A 201 -7.75 -9.98 2.23
C PHE A 201 -7.67 -9.71 3.73
N VAL A 202 -8.67 -9.03 4.27
CA VAL A 202 -8.84 -8.83 5.71
C VAL A 202 -10.24 -9.32 6.08
N LYS A 203 -10.35 -9.95 7.24
CA LYS A 203 -11.64 -10.31 7.84
C LYS A 203 -11.63 -10.01 9.32
N ASP A 204 -12.81 -9.74 9.86
CA ASP A 204 -13.05 -9.78 11.30
C ASP A 204 -13.06 -11.24 11.83
N ASN A 205 -13.30 -11.38 13.13
CA ASN A 205 -13.60 -12.66 13.76
C ASN A 205 -15.04 -12.71 14.31
N GLY A 206 -15.93 -11.85 13.80
CA GLY A 206 -17.34 -11.77 14.18
C GLY A 206 -18.19 -12.92 13.61
N ILE A 207 -19.47 -12.94 14.00
CA ILE A 207 -20.46 -13.91 13.51
C ILE A 207 -21.72 -13.15 13.08
N PRO A 208 -22.06 -13.10 11.78
CA PRO A 208 -21.30 -13.64 10.65
C PRO A 208 -20.00 -12.87 10.43
N SER A 209 -18.95 -13.54 9.94
CA SER A 209 -17.69 -12.86 9.66
C SER A 209 -17.77 -12.01 8.39
N LEU A 210 -17.44 -10.73 8.51
CA LEU A 210 -17.37 -9.77 7.42
C LEU A 210 -15.91 -9.56 6.99
N ASN A 211 -15.74 -9.10 5.76
CA ASN A 211 -14.43 -9.05 5.12
C ASN A 211 -14.32 -7.99 4.04
N ASN A 212 -13.07 -7.68 3.70
CA ASN A 212 -12.74 -6.73 2.64
C ASN A 212 -11.46 -7.17 1.91
N THR A 213 -11.21 -6.62 0.73
CA THR A 213 -10.02 -6.92 -0.08
C THR A 213 -9.46 -5.66 -0.72
N VAL A 214 -8.14 -5.48 -0.68
CA VAL A 214 -7.43 -4.33 -1.27
C VAL A 214 -6.35 -4.76 -2.26
N ASP A 215 -6.11 -3.92 -3.26
CA ASP A 215 -5.01 -4.11 -4.22
C ASP A 215 -3.67 -3.60 -3.67
N VAL A 216 -2.63 -4.39 -3.90
CA VAL A 216 -1.25 -4.10 -3.48
C VAL A 216 -0.31 -4.28 -4.66
N SER A 217 0.61 -3.33 -4.83
CA SER A 217 1.73 -3.45 -5.77
C SER A 217 3.07 -3.28 -5.07
N VAL A 218 4.00 -4.20 -5.30
CA VAL A 218 5.39 -4.10 -4.84
C VAL A 218 6.29 -3.97 -6.05
N GLU A 219 7.04 -2.87 -6.10
CA GLU A 219 8.08 -2.61 -7.10
C GLU A 219 9.44 -3.11 -6.57
N VAL A 220 10.11 -3.96 -7.35
CA VAL A 220 11.48 -4.37 -7.09
C VAL A 220 12.40 -3.35 -7.75
N ARG A 221 13.25 -2.71 -6.97
CA ARG A 221 14.24 -1.76 -7.49
C ARG A 221 15.52 -2.50 -7.83
N ASP A 222 15.95 -2.25 -9.06
CA ASP A 222 17.21 -2.67 -9.66
C ASP A 222 18.42 -2.22 -8.81
N ALA A 223 19.34 -3.15 -8.57
CA ALA A 223 20.64 -2.95 -8.00
C ALA A 223 21.71 -3.47 -8.98
N ASN A 224 22.82 -2.72 -9.13
CA ASN A 224 23.87 -3.08 -10.09
C ASN A 224 24.62 -4.36 -9.69
N ASP A 225 24.10 -5.53 -10.09
CA ASP A 225 24.61 -6.84 -9.73
C ASP A 225 24.91 -7.73 -10.95
N ASN A 226 24.48 -7.33 -12.14
CA ASN A 226 24.92 -7.92 -13.39
C ASN A 226 26.13 -7.15 -13.95
N ALA A 227 27.23 -7.84 -14.17
CA ALA A 227 28.37 -7.23 -14.85
C ALA A 227 28.12 -7.23 -16.37
N PRO A 228 28.55 -6.19 -17.10
CA PRO A 228 28.39 -6.17 -18.54
C PRO A 228 29.21 -7.28 -19.20
N TYR A 229 28.81 -7.72 -20.38
CA TYR A 229 29.54 -8.72 -21.16
C TYR A 229 29.56 -8.36 -22.64
N PHE A 230 30.63 -8.75 -23.35
CA PHE A 230 30.75 -8.52 -24.78
C PHE A 230 29.88 -9.51 -25.57
N THR A 231 28.93 -8.99 -26.36
CA THR A 231 28.18 -9.74 -27.37
C THR A 231 28.95 -9.81 -28.70
N PHE A 232 29.86 -8.85 -28.93
CA PHE A 232 30.86 -8.91 -29.98
C PHE A 232 32.16 -8.22 -29.55
N PRO A 233 33.33 -8.88 -29.71
CA PRO A 233 33.49 -10.24 -30.21
C PRO A 233 33.05 -11.31 -29.19
N SER A 234 32.59 -12.47 -29.67
CA SER A 234 32.09 -13.56 -28.81
C SER A 234 33.17 -14.50 -28.28
N VAL A 235 34.42 -14.29 -28.69
CA VAL A 235 35.59 -15.05 -28.24
C VAL A 235 36.66 -14.09 -27.74
N ASN A 236 37.43 -14.52 -26.74
CA ASN A 236 38.50 -13.73 -26.14
C ASN A 236 39.75 -14.62 -25.97
N PRO A 237 40.90 -14.32 -26.62
CA PRO A 237 41.14 -13.17 -27.51
C PRO A 237 40.47 -13.33 -28.89
N TYR A 238 40.11 -12.20 -29.51
CA TYR A 238 39.57 -12.14 -30.87
C TYR A 238 40.63 -11.68 -31.86
N THR A 239 40.86 -12.42 -32.94
CA THR A 239 41.77 -11.98 -34.00
C THR A 239 40.98 -11.27 -35.10
N LEU A 240 41.37 -10.04 -35.42
CA LEU A 240 40.80 -9.23 -36.48
C LEU A 240 41.85 -8.95 -37.54
N ASP A 241 41.71 -9.55 -38.71
CA ASP A 241 42.53 -9.22 -39.87
C ASP A 241 41.88 -8.03 -40.60
N PHE A 242 42.55 -6.88 -40.60
CA PHE A 242 42.01 -5.65 -41.18
C PHE A 242 42.91 -5.14 -42.30
N ILE A 243 42.32 -4.91 -43.48
CA ILE A 243 43.00 -4.30 -44.62
C ILE A 243 42.56 -2.85 -44.71
N TYR A 244 43.49 -1.92 -44.48
CA TYR A 244 43.24 -0.49 -44.63
C TYR A 244 43.29 -0.08 -46.11
N TYR A 245 42.23 0.60 -46.54
CA TYR A 245 42.10 1.25 -47.84
C TYR A 245 42.13 2.77 -47.64
N PRO A 246 43.15 3.46 -48.18
CA PRO A 246 43.18 4.92 -48.16
C PRO A 246 41.88 5.50 -48.75
N HIS A 247 41.35 6.55 -48.13
CA HIS A 247 40.15 7.31 -48.59
C HIS A 247 38.77 6.65 -48.43
N HIS A 248 38.65 5.45 -47.85
CA HIS A 248 37.35 4.82 -47.65
C HIS A 248 36.69 5.16 -46.31
N THR A 249 37.29 4.75 -45.20
CA THR A 249 36.76 4.98 -43.85
C THR A 249 37.86 4.75 -42.82
N ASN A 250 37.79 5.49 -41.72
CA ASN A 250 38.66 5.26 -40.56
C ASN A 250 38.09 4.21 -39.59
N ASN A 251 36.87 3.72 -39.84
CA ASN A 251 36.20 2.76 -38.96
C ASN A 251 36.79 1.36 -39.16
N ILE A 252 37.09 0.69 -38.05
CA ILE A 252 37.67 -0.67 -38.04
C ILE A 252 36.58 -1.68 -37.75
N THR A 253 35.94 -1.58 -36.59
CA THR A 253 34.88 -2.48 -36.14
C THR A 253 34.07 -1.82 -35.02
N VAL A 254 32.99 -2.46 -34.58
CA VAL A 254 32.17 -2.00 -33.45
C VAL A 254 32.16 -3.10 -32.40
N LEU A 255 32.69 -2.80 -31.23
CA LEU A 255 32.55 -3.66 -30.05
C LEU A 255 31.12 -3.51 -29.54
N LYS A 256 30.49 -4.63 -29.18
CA LYS A 256 29.14 -4.65 -28.63
C LYS A 256 29.15 -5.37 -27.31
N ALA A 257 28.43 -4.82 -26.35
CA ALA A 257 28.23 -5.39 -25.04
C ALA A 257 26.77 -5.24 -24.62
N SER A 258 26.36 -6.00 -23.63
CA SER A 258 25.06 -5.92 -22.99
C SER A 258 25.25 -6.01 -21.49
N ASP A 259 24.33 -5.42 -20.76
CA ASP A 259 24.15 -5.61 -19.33
C ASP A 259 22.80 -6.30 -19.06
N GLY A 260 22.68 -7.00 -17.93
CA GLY A 260 21.43 -7.58 -17.47
C GLY A 260 20.53 -6.55 -16.78
N ASP A 261 21.14 -5.55 -16.14
CA ASP A 261 20.46 -4.56 -15.33
C ASP A 261 19.66 -3.56 -16.20
N SER A 262 19.09 -2.53 -15.56
CA SER A 262 18.31 -1.48 -16.21
C SER A 262 18.89 -0.08 -15.98
N GLN A 263 18.47 0.88 -16.83
CA GLN A 263 18.79 2.30 -16.69
C GLN A 263 20.31 2.59 -16.55
N GLU A 264 20.74 3.28 -15.47
CA GLU A 264 22.15 3.63 -15.25
C GLU A 264 23.03 2.40 -15.00
N ASN A 265 22.47 1.36 -14.38
CA ASN A 265 23.15 0.09 -14.13
C ASN A 265 23.49 -0.64 -15.45
N ALA A 266 22.71 -0.40 -16.51
CA ALA A 266 23.02 -0.91 -17.86
C ALA A 266 23.67 0.10 -18.80
N PHE A 267 24.05 1.30 -18.33
CA PHE A 267 24.60 2.33 -19.20
C PHE A 267 26.11 2.14 -19.44
N LEU A 268 26.44 1.58 -20.61
CA LEU A 268 27.77 1.10 -20.93
C LEU A 268 28.73 2.17 -21.48
N LYS A 269 29.99 2.09 -21.03
CA LYS A 269 31.12 2.90 -21.50
C LYS A 269 32.30 2.04 -21.91
N TYR A 270 32.81 2.25 -23.12
CA TYR A 270 33.94 1.52 -23.69
C TYR A 270 35.24 2.33 -23.60
N GLU A 271 36.34 1.66 -23.25
CA GLU A 271 37.67 2.26 -23.15
C GLU A 271 38.76 1.32 -23.71
N ILE A 272 39.79 1.89 -24.33
CA ILE A 272 41.04 1.18 -24.66
C ILE A 272 41.96 1.29 -23.45
N THR A 273 42.37 0.17 -22.87
CA THR A 273 43.21 0.14 -21.65
C THR A 273 44.68 -0.16 -21.94
N ALA A 274 44.99 -0.88 -23.03
CA ALA A 274 46.36 -1.19 -23.42
C ALA A 274 46.47 -1.51 -24.94
N GLY A 275 47.72 -1.61 -25.43
CA GLY A 275 48.02 -2.00 -26.82
C GLY A 275 47.98 -0.87 -27.85
N ASN A 276 47.68 0.35 -27.41
CA ASN A 276 47.57 1.54 -28.25
C ASN A 276 48.73 2.53 -28.04
N ASP A 277 49.95 2.02 -27.86
CA ASP A 277 51.13 2.84 -27.52
C ASP A 277 51.46 3.89 -28.60
N LYS A 278 51.15 3.58 -29.86
CA LYS A 278 51.30 4.50 -30.99
C LYS A 278 50.17 5.54 -31.09
N GLN A 279 49.19 5.49 -30.19
CA GLN A 279 47.97 6.33 -30.22
C GLN A 279 47.27 6.29 -31.58
N LEU A 280 47.27 5.14 -32.24
CA LEU A 280 46.73 4.95 -33.60
C LEU A 280 45.22 4.69 -33.59
N PHE A 281 44.68 4.24 -32.47
CA PHE A 281 43.28 3.82 -32.33
C PHE A 281 42.52 4.74 -31.38
N THR A 282 41.23 4.90 -31.64
CA THR A 282 40.27 5.53 -30.74
C THR A 282 38.98 4.73 -30.73
N ILE A 283 38.31 4.69 -29.58
CA ILE A 283 37.00 4.06 -29.43
C ILE A 283 35.98 5.10 -29.00
N ASN A 284 34.81 5.08 -29.62
CA ASN A 284 33.68 5.87 -29.13
C ASN A 284 33.17 5.24 -27.82
N HIS A 285 33.21 6.02 -26.75
CA HIS A 285 32.85 5.58 -25.40
C HIS A 285 31.42 5.05 -25.29
N PHE A 286 30.48 5.47 -26.14
CA PHE A 286 29.07 5.06 -26.04
C PHE A 286 28.66 4.05 -27.12
N THR A 287 29.28 4.10 -28.30
CA THR A 287 28.88 3.24 -29.42
C THR A 287 29.80 2.04 -29.63
N GLY A 288 30.93 1.96 -28.93
CA GLY A 288 31.92 0.90 -29.11
C GLY A 288 32.63 0.92 -30.48
N LEU A 289 32.48 2.01 -31.26
CA LEU A 289 33.07 2.13 -32.59
C LEU A 289 34.59 2.33 -32.47
N LEU A 290 35.36 1.32 -32.86
CA LEU A 290 36.80 1.38 -33.00
C LEU A 290 37.17 2.00 -34.34
N SER A 291 38.03 3.00 -34.33
CA SER A 291 38.48 3.72 -35.53
C SER A 291 39.95 4.17 -35.40
N PHE A 292 40.54 4.55 -36.52
CA PHE A 292 41.86 5.15 -36.53
C PHE A 292 41.80 6.61 -36.07
N SER A 293 42.71 7.01 -35.18
CA SER A 293 42.83 8.39 -34.67
C SER A 293 43.44 9.36 -35.70
N ARG A 294 44.17 8.83 -36.67
CA ARG A 294 44.85 9.57 -37.74
C ARG A 294 44.95 8.74 -39.01
N VAL A 295 45.39 9.38 -40.09
CA VAL A 295 45.71 8.68 -41.34
C VAL A 295 46.79 7.62 -41.09
N VAL A 296 46.53 6.41 -41.56
CA VAL A 296 47.41 5.23 -41.43
C VAL A 296 48.46 5.24 -42.55
N THR A 297 49.72 5.00 -42.20
CA THR A 297 50.88 4.95 -43.11
C THR A 297 51.49 3.56 -43.16
N GLN A 298 52.38 3.27 -44.13
CA GLN A 298 53.03 1.95 -44.22
C GLN A 298 53.78 1.53 -42.95
N GLN A 299 54.25 2.47 -42.13
CA GLN A 299 54.97 2.19 -40.88
C GLN A 299 54.03 1.75 -39.74
N ASP A 300 52.72 1.92 -39.94
CA ASP A 300 51.68 1.53 -38.99
C ASP A 300 51.23 0.07 -39.21
N ALA A 301 51.60 -0.57 -40.33
CA ALA A 301 51.30 -1.98 -40.56
C ALA A 301 51.97 -2.87 -39.48
N GLY A 302 51.26 -3.91 -39.03
CA GLY A 302 51.73 -4.78 -37.95
C GLY A 302 50.59 -5.43 -37.17
N SER A 303 50.96 -6.11 -36.08
CA SER A 303 50.01 -6.70 -35.14
C SER A 303 49.91 -5.83 -33.89
N TYR A 304 48.69 -5.61 -33.40
CA TYR A 304 48.40 -4.85 -32.19
C TYR A 304 47.55 -5.70 -31.25
N ASP A 305 48.04 -5.93 -30.02
CA ASP A 305 47.30 -6.58 -28.94
C ASP A 305 46.54 -5.53 -28.15
N LEU A 306 45.37 -5.13 -28.65
CA LEU A 306 44.53 -4.11 -28.05
C LEU A 306 43.68 -4.70 -26.94
N LYS A 307 43.70 -4.06 -25.76
CA LYS A 307 42.86 -4.44 -24.63
C LYS A 307 41.77 -3.41 -24.42
N PHE A 308 40.54 -3.90 -24.26
CA PHE A 308 39.37 -3.08 -24.06
C PHE A 308 38.68 -3.45 -22.77
N VAL A 309 38.07 -2.45 -22.14
CA VAL A 309 37.14 -2.64 -21.04
C VAL A 309 35.80 -2.00 -21.41
N VAL A 310 34.71 -2.65 -21.03
CA VAL A 310 33.38 -2.05 -20.95
C VAL A 310 32.98 -1.97 -19.48
N LYS A 311 32.49 -0.81 -19.04
CA LYS A 311 32.02 -0.55 -17.69
C LYS A 311 30.57 -0.12 -17.74
N ASP A 312 29.77 -0.55 -16.79
CA ASP A 312 28.47 0.07 -16.55
C ASP A 312 28.64 1.47 -15.91
N SER A 313 27.51 2.11 -15.57
CA SER A 313 27.50 3.35 -14.79
C SER A 313 26.79 3.22 -13.45
N GLY A 314 26.57 1.98 -12.99
CA GLY A 314 25.94 1.68 -11.71
C GLY A 314 26.89 1.87 -10.52
N THR A 315 26.39 1.60 -9.31
CA THR A 315 27.22 1.62 -8.09
C THR A 315 26.98 0.33 -7.29
N PRO A 316 28.02 -0.51 -7.10
CA PRO A 316 29.41 -0.35 -7.55
C PRO A 316 29.53 -0.51 -9.08
N VAL A 317 30.49 0.18 -9.71
CA VAL A 317 30.74 -0.01 -11.15
C VAL A 317 31.27 -1.41 -11.43
N LEU A 318 30.61 -2.17 -12.29
CA LEU A 318 31.06 -3.48 -12.78
C LEU A 318 31.61 -3.37 -14.21
N SER A 319 32.35 -4.38 -14.65
CA SER A 319 33.06 -4.33 -15.93
C SER A 319 33.39 -5.69 -16.53
N ALA A 320 33.62 -5.70 -17.84
CA ALA A 320 34.22 -6.82 -18.56
C ALA A 320 35.36 -6.36 -19.46
N ASN A 321 36.29 -7.28 -19.73
CA ASN A 321 37.46 -7.04 -20.56
C ASN A 321 37.45 -7.93 -21.81
N VAL A 322 38.01 -7.41 -22.91
CA VAL A 322 38.23 -8.19 -24.14
C VAL A 322 39.54 -7.80 -24.81
N ASP A 323 40.27 -8.81 -25.27
CA ASP A 323 41.53 -8.64 -25.99
C ASP A 323 41.30 -8.86 -27.50
N ILE A 324 41.72 -7.89 -28.33
CA ILE A 324 41.67 -7.97 -29.79
C ILE A 324 43.08 -7.94 -30.35
N ILE A 325 43.44 -9.00 -31.07
CA ILE A 325 44.67 -9.10 -31.85
C ILE A 325 44.36 -8.56 -33.25
N LEU A 326 44.64 -7.28 -33.47
CA LEU A 326 44.42 -6.60 -34.75
C LEU A 326 45.65 -6.75 -35.65
N LYS A 327 45.51 -7.50 -36.75
CA LYS A 327 46.54 -7.58 -37.79
C LYS A 327 46.23 -6.58 -38.89
N LEU A 328 46.94 -5.46 -38.86
CA LEU A 328 46.77 -4.34 -39.79
C LEU A 328 47.64 -4.54 -41.04
N MET A 329 46.98 -4.77 -42.17
CA MET A 329 47.57 -4.76 -43.50
C MET A 329 47.15 -3.50 -44.25
N ILE A 330 48.04 -2.99 -45.11
CA ILE A 330 47.78 -1.76 -45.87
C ILE A 330 47.81 -2.09 -47.35
N ASN A 331 46.71 -1.85 -48.05
CA ASN A 331 46.66 -2.08 -49.48
C ASN A 331 47.50 -1.02 -50.22
N LYS A 332 48.38 -1.47 -51.12
CA LYS A 332 49.26 -0.62 -51.93
C LYS A 332 48.61 -0.10 -53.21
N GLN A 333 47.43 -0.59 -53.60
CA GLN A 333 46.88 -0.37 -54.95
C GLN A 333 46.63 1.10 -55.34
N ASP A 334 46.36 2.02 -54.39
CA ASP A 334 46.17 3.45 -54.74
C ASP A 334 47.46 4.28 -54.78
N SER A 335 48.55 3.78 -54.18
CA SER A 335 49.85 4.46 -54.29
C SER A 335 50.42 4.41 -55.72
N PHE A 336 49.97 3.44 -56.53
CA PHE A 336 50.31 3.36 -57.95
C PHE A 336 49.58 4.43 -58.78
N TYR A 337 48.28 4.64 -58.56
CA TYR A 337 47.54 5.66 -59.30
C TYR A 337 47.94 7.07 -58.89
N LEU A 338 48.22 7.32 -57.61
CA LEU A 338 48.69 8.63 -57.16
C LEU A 338 50.09 8.96 -57.70
N SER A 339 51.01 7.97 -57.74
CA SER A 339 52.35 8.17 -58.33
C SER A 339 52.31 8.30 -59.86
N ILE A 340 51.40 7.61 -60.55
CA ILE A 340 51.13 7.83 -61.97
C ILE A 340 50.54 9.23 -62.19
N TYR A 341 49.57 9.67 -61.38
CA TYR A 341 48.95 10.98 -61.54
C TYR A 341 49.94 12.12 -61.27
N LEU A 342 50.74 12.02 -60.20
CA LEU A 342 51.81 12.98 -59.90
C LEU A 342 52.93 12.95 -60.95
N SER A 343 53.33 11.79 -61.47
CA SER A 343 54.35 11.72 -62.52
C SER A 343 53.85 12.23 -63.88
N ILE A 344 52.59 12.01 -64.23
CA ILE A 344 51.94 12.62 -65.39
C ILE A 344 51.85 14.14 -65.21
N TYR A 345 51.45 14.62 -64.03
CA TYR A 345 51.34 16.06 -63.78
C TYR A 345 52.72 16.76 -63.81
N LEU A 346 53.74 16.16 -63.19
CA LEU A 346 55.10 16.68 -63.17
C LEU A 346 55.74 16.65 -64.58
N SER A 347 55.49 15.59 -65.35
CA SER A 347 55.99 15.49 -66.74
C SER A 347 55.30 16.49 -67.67
N ILE A 348 53.99 16.71 -67.55
CA ILE A 348 53.29 17.77 -68.29
C ILE A 348 53.86 19.15 -67.92
N TYR A 349 54.11 19.42 -66.64
CA TYR A 349 54.66 20.70 -66.19
C TYR A 349 56.11 20.94 -66.66
N LEU A 350 56.96 19.89 -66.69
CA LEU A 350 58.29 19.96 -67.28
C LEU A 350 58.25 20.12 -68.81
N SER A 351 57.30 19.48 -69.49
CA SER A 351 57.15 19.58 -70.95
C SER A 351 56.74 20.99 -71.37
N ILE A 352 55.83 21.61 -70.62
CA ILE A 352 55.40 23.00 -70.85
C ILE A 352 56.56 23.96 -70.57
N SER A 353 57.32 23.77 -69.50
CA SER A 353 58.43 24.69 -69.17
C SER A 353 59.63 24.57 -70.11
N VAL A 354 59.90 23.42 -70.74
CA VAL A 354 60.94 23.28 -71.79
C VAL A 354 60.48 23.88 -73.13
N GLY A 355 59.17 23.86 -73.44
CA GLY A 355 58.60 24.43 -74.66
C GLY A 355 58.63 25.97 -74.74
N PHE A 356 58.83 26.67 -73.63
CA PHE A 356 58.87 28.14 -73.58
C PHE A 356 60.28 28.75 -73.64
N TYR A 357 61.35 27.95 -73.80
CA TYR A 357 62.74 28.42 -73.90
C TYR A 357 63.38 28.25 -75.30
N LEU A 358 62.61 27.87 -76.33
CA LEU A 358 63.07 27.74 -77.71
C LEU A 358 62.21 28.59 -78.66
N SER A 359 62.48 29.90 -78.69
CA SER A 359 62.23 30.78 -79.83
C SER A 359 62.96 32.11 -79.65
#